data_AF-A0A835YL50-F1
#
_entry.id   AF-A0A835YL50-F1
#
_cell.length_a   1.000
_cell.length_b   1.000
_cell.length_c   1.000
_cell.angle_alpha   90.00
_cell.angle_beta   90.00
_cell.angle_gamma   90.00
#
_symmetry.space_group_name_H-M   'P 1'
#
loop_
_entity.id
_entity.type
_entity.pdbx_description
1 polymer ?
#
loop_
_entity_poly.entity_id
_entity_poly.type
_entity_poly.pdbx_seq_one_letter_code
_entity_poly.pdbx_strand_id
1 'polypeptide(L)'
;MLTTNERIALFKSIPNGIYRPATVTYMEIMDVIQHHVSFETKTARGIEYFEMKPHPVYDNRGIYIVHPDGTETDISFRKGYPIRGGGRSGVKATRSKVFRMAVLEQTNAYKVKNCTGDCARCGDRFEYDELQVDHCGTKFRDIMAEFIRNFGEPHAFDDNGDMGRNFSTLDDDYCEKWKTFHASKATYRMLCKTCNRATSVSDSA
;
A
#
# COMPACT_ATOMS: atom_id res chain seq x y z
N MET A 1 18.82 5.70 -20.20
CA MET A 1 17.92 5.78 -19.04
C MET A 1 18.11 4.53 -18.21
N LEU A 2 18.31 4.68 -16.89
CA LEU A 2 18.39 3.55 -15.98
C LEU A 2 17.01 2.87 -15.86
N THR A 3 17.01 1.54 -15.81
CA THR A 3 15.84 0.74 -15.46
C THR A 3 15.44 0.97 -13.99
N THR A 4 14.20 0.60 -13.62
CA THR A 4 13.74 0.68 -12.22
C THR A 4 14.66 -0.08 -11.26
N ASN A 5 15.18 -1.25 -11.67
CA ASN A 5 16.07 -2.05 -10.83
C ASN A 5 17.45 -1.39 -10.65
N GLU A 6 18.00 -0.78 -11.71
CA GLU A 6 19.27 -0.05 -11.64
C GLU A 6 19.15 1.19 -10.74
N ARG A 7 18.02 1.91 -10.79
CA ARG A 7 17.76 3.03 -9.88
C ARG A 7 17.58 2.60 -8.43
N ILE A 8 16.95 1.44 -8.18
CA ILE A 8 16.86 0.87 -6.83
C ILE A 8 18.24 0.45 -6.31
N ALA A 9 19.07 -0.14 -7.18
CA ALA A 9 20.44 -0.51 -6.83
C ALA A 9 21.30 0.73 -6.53
N LEU A 10 21.20 1.76 -7.37
CA LEU A 10 21.82 3.07 -7.15
C LEU A 10 21.35 3.70 -5.83
N PHE A 11 20.04 3.71 -5.57
CA PHE A 11 19.51 4.21 -4.31
C PHE A 11 20.11 3.44 -3.12
N LYS A 12 20.26 2.12 -3.20
CA LYS A 12 20.83 1.30 -2.13
C LYS A 12 22.34 1.53 -1.93
N SER A 13 23.08 1.97 -2.94
CA SER A 13 24.53 2.20 -2.84
C SER A 13 24.90 3.56 -2.25
N ILE A 14 24.01 4.55 -2.29
CA ILE A 14 24.27 5.88 -1.72
C ILE A 14 24.43 5.76 -0.19
N PRO A 15 25.46 6.30 0.48
CA PRO A 15 25.58 6.18 1.94
C PRO A 15 24.55 7.03 2.70
N ASN A 16 24.55 6.98 4.03
CA ASN A 16 23.88 8.01 4.83
C ASN A 16 24.74 9.28 4.82
N GLY A 17 24.10 10.45 4.82
CA GLY A 17 24.82 11.72 4.80
C GLY A 17 24.03 12.86 4.17
N ILE A 18 24.67 14.02 4.10
CA ILE A 18 24.14 15.25 3.52
C ILE A 18 24.71 15.43 2.11
N TYR A 19 23.84 15.66 1.14
CA TYR A 19 24.17 15.81 -0.27
C TYR A 19 23.69 17.17 -0.76
N ARG A 20 24.65 18.09 -0.93
CA ARG A 20 24.40 19.45 -1.41
C ARG A 20 24.36 19.51 -2.93
N PRO A 21 23.72 20.54 -3.52
CA PRO A 21 23.77 20.82 -4.94
C PRO A 21 25.19 20.75 -5.50
N ALA A 22 25.31 20.37 -6.77
CA ALA A 22 26.58 20.17 -7.51
C ALA A 22 27.45 18.98 -7.09
N THR A 23 27.03 18.14 -6.14
CA THR A 23 27.66 16.83 -5.92
C THR A 23 27.11 15.80 -6.91
N VAL A 24 27.93 14.82 -7.31
CA VAL A 24 27.50 13.70 -8.18
C VAL A 24 26.31 12.98 -7.55
N THR A 25 26.40 12.70 -6.25
CA THR A 25 25.35 12.01 -5.50
C THR A 25 24.06 12.82 -5.39
N TYR A 26 24.13 14.15 -5.31
CA TYR A 26 22.93 14.98 -5.39
C TYR A 26 22.21 14.81 -6.73
N MET A 27 22.95 14.78 -7.83
CA MET A 27 22.38 14.56 -9.16
C MET A 27 21.79 13.15 -9.31
N GLU A 28 22.46 12.14 -8.73
CA GLU A 28 21.95 10.76 -8.67
C GLU A 28 20.64 10.67 -7.88
N ILE A 29 20.54 11.33 -6.72
CA ILE A 29 19.31 11.39 -5.93
C ILE A 29 18.22 12.12 -6.71
N MET A 30 18.55 13.25 -7.35
CA MET A 30 17.62 14.01 -8.17
C MET A 30 17.05 13.17 -9.32
N ASP A 31 17.89 12.41 -10.03
CA ASP A 31 17.43 11.51 -11.10
C ASP A 31 16.44 10.46 -10.58
N VAL A 32 16.64 9.99 -9.35
CA VAL A 32 15.75 9.01 -8.72
C VAL A 32 14.41 9.64 -8.34
N ILE A 33 14.39 10.84 -7.76
CA ILE A 33 13.18 11.41 -7.16
C ILE A 33 12.36 12.29 -8.10
N GLN A 34 12.95 12.85 -9.16
CA GLN A 34 12.26 13.78 -10.07
C GLN A 34 11.02 13.18 -10.74
N HIS A 35 10.96 11.85 -10.83
CA HIS A 35 9.83 11.12 -11.39
C HIS A 35 8.71 10.84 -10.39
N HIS A 36 8.88 11.24 -9.12
CA HIS A 36 7.93 10.94 -8.07
C HIS A 36 6.64 11.75 -8.20
N VAL A 37 5.48 11.10 -8.00
CA VAL A 37 4.16 11.74 -8.11
C VAL A 37 4.03 12.98 -7.22
N SER A 38 4.61 12.95 -6.03
CA SER A 38 4.67 14.10 -5.13
C SER A 38 5.98 14.89 -5.21
N PHE A 39 6.77 14.75 -6.28
CA PHE A 39 8.03 15.51 -6.43
C PHE A 39 7.73 16.99 -6.44
N GLU A 40 6.92 17.46 -7.39
CA GLU A 40 6.60 18.88 -7.55
C GLU A 40 6.07 19.51 -6.25
N THR A 41 5.15 18.83 -5.56
CA THR A 41 4.58 19.33 -4.31
C THR A 41 5.59 19.34 -3.17
N LYS A 42 6.43 18.30 -3.05
CA LYS A 42 7.46 18.21 -2.01
C LYS A 42 8.69 19.07 -2.29
N THR A 43 8.87 19.58 -3.51
CA THR A 43 10.01 20.46 -3.87
C THR A 43 9.59 21.89 -4.19
N ALA A 44 8.30 22.22 -4.11
CA ALA A 44 7.76 23.55 -4.43
C ALA A 44 8.44 24.69 -3.66
N ARG A 45 8.95 24.41 -2.46
CA ARG A 45 9.66 25.36 -1.59
C ARG A 45 11.17 25.46 -1.89
N GLY A 46 11.64 24.83 -2.97
CA GLY A 46 13.06 24.69 -3.28
C GLY A 46 13.74 23.58 -2.47
N ILE A 47 14.96 23.23 -2.87
CA ILE A 47 15.76 22.18 -2.23
C ILE A 47 17.10 22.79 -1.85
N GLU A 48 17.39 22.84 -0.56
CA GLU A 48 18.67 23.28 -0.02
C GLU A 48 19.70 22.13 -0.10
N TYR A 49 19.30 20.93 0.33
CA TYR A 49 20.07 19.68 0.15
C TYR A 49 19.19 18.45 0.35
N PHE A 50 19.73 17.27 0.03
CA PHE A 50 19.16 16.00 0.44
C PHE A 50 19.90 15.44 1.65
N GLU A 51 19.17 14.77 2.53
CA GLU A 51 19.74 14.01 3.63
C GLU A 51 19.28 12.55 3.58
N MET A 52 20.24 11.63 3.59
CA MET A 52 19.98 10.20 3.72
C MET A 52 20.22 9.79 5.17
N LYS A 53 19.15 9.39 5.86
CA LYS A 53 19.22 8.97 7.27
C LYS A 53 18.20 7.86 7.58
N PRO A 54 18.41 7.09 8.67
CA PRO A 54 17.41 6.15 9.16
C PRO A 54 16.06 6.84 9.40
N HIS A 55 14.97 6.18 9.06
CA HIS A 55 13.64 6.66 9.34
C HIS A 55 13.38 6.54 10.85
N PRO A 56 12.85 7.57 11.54
CA PRO A 56 12.70 7.57 12.99
C PRO A 56 11.70 6.54 13.55
N VAL A 57 10.97 5.85 12.67
CA VAL A 57 9.84 4.95 12.99
C VAL A 57 10.01 3.57 12.35
N TYR A 58 10.69 3.50 11.21
CA TYR A 58 10.81 2.27 10.44
C TYR A 58 12.27 1.86 10.40
N ASP A 59 12.53 0.55 10.43
CA ASP A 59 13.88 -0.01 10.31
C ASP A 59 14.37 0.03 8.84
N ASN A 60 14.37 1.22 8.27
CA ASN A 60 14.84 1.52 6.93
C ASN A 60 15.40 2.95 6.90
N ARG A 61 15.97 3.33 5.76
CA ARG A 61 16.44 4.69 5.53
C ARG A 61 15.55 5.44 4.55
N GLY A 62 15.44 6.75 4.75
CA GLY A 62 14.66 7.66 3.91
C GLY A 62 15.54 8.67 3.18
N ILE A 63 14.99 9.24 2.10
CA ILE A 63 15.49 10.47 1.48
C ILE A 63 14.71 11.61 2.11
N TYR A 64 15.40 12.57 2.70
CA TYR A 64 14.80 13.79 3.24
C TYR A 64 15.17 14.96 2.35
N ILE A 65 14.16 15.68 1.89
CA ILE A 65 14.30 16.95 1.18
C ILE A 65 14.37 18.01 2.27
N VAL A 66 15.51 18.70 2.37
CA VAL A 66 15.66 19.83 3.27
C VAL A 66 15.48 21.12 2.48
N HIS A 67 14.63 21.99 2.98
CA HIS A 67 14.27 23.26 2.37
C HIS A 67 15.16 24.41 2.87
N PRO A 68 15.23 25.54 2.15
CA PRO A 68 16.00 26.71 2.59
C PRO A 68 15.55 27.29 3.93
N ASP A 69 14.29 27.05 4.33
CA ASP A 69 13.75 27.44 5.63
C ASP A 69 14.15 26.50 6.78
N GLY A 70 14.93 25.46 6.50
CA GLY A 70 15.37 24.45 7.47
C GLY A 70 14.33 23.37 7.76
N THR A 71 13.13 23.44 7.19
CA THR A 71 12.14 22.36 7.31
C THR A 71 12.52 21.19 6.43
N GLU A 72 12.09 19.98 6.84
CA GLU A 72 12.35 18.76 6.09
C GLU A 72 11.06 18.03 5.70
N THR A 73 11.10 17.29 4.60
CA THR A 73 10.02 16.39 4.19
C THR A 73 10.63 15.13 3.57
N ASP A 74 10.15 13.96 3.97
CA ASP A 74 10.63 12.69 3.42
C ASP A 74 10.13 12.49 1.97
N ILE A 75 10.82 11.70 1.15
CA ILE A 75 10.32 11.25 -0.14
C ILE A 75 10.67 9.78 -0.36
N SER A 76 9.68 8.99 -0.76
CA SER A 76 9.84 7.55 -0.92
C SER A 76 10.29 7.20 -2.33
N PHE A 77 11.53 6.75 -2.50
CA PHE A 77 12.02 6.26 -3.80
C PHE A 77 11.15 5.12 -4.41
N ARG A 78 10.37 4.41 -3.58
CA ARG A 78 9.50 3.30 -4.02
C ARG A 78 8.19 3.75 -4.64
N LYS A 79 7.70 4.93 -4.29
CA LYS A 79 6.41 5.47 -4.77
C LYS A 79 6.56 6.33 -6.02
N GLY A 80 7.80 6.59 -6.44
CA GLY A 80 8.08 7.55 -7.50
C GLY A 80 8.09 7.02 -8.92
N TYR A 81 7.66 5.78 -9.15
CA TYR A 81 7.57 5.22 -10.50
C TYR A 81 6.24 4.50 -10.65
N PRO A 82 5.36 4.91 -11.58
CA PRO A 82 4.33 4.02 -12.05
C PRO A 82 5.06 2.82 -12.66
N ILE A 83 4.98 1.66 -12.01
CA ILE A 83 5.56 0.40 -12.48
C ILE A 83 4.82 0.04 -13.78
N ARG A 84 5.27 0.58 -14.91
CA ARG A 84 4.94 0.07 -16.24
C ARG A 84 5.78 -1.18 -16.44
N GLY A 85 5.21 -2.30 -16.01
CA GLY A 85 5.77 -3.65 -16.19
C GLY A 85 6.78 -4.06 -15.11
N GLY A 86 6.58 -5.25 -14.54
CA GLY A 86 7.69 -6.03 -14.01
C GLY A 86 8.10 -5.79 -12.54
N GLY A 87 7.15 -5.77 -11.60
CA GLY A 87 7.44 -6.00 -10.19
C GLY A 87 6.37 -6.89 -9.57
N ARG A 88 6.71 -8.13 -9.19
CA ARG A 88 5.79 -9.13 -8.62
C ARG A 88 5.03 -8.64 -7.36
N SER A 89 5.41 -7.51 -6.78
CA SER A 89 4.77 -6.89 -5.61
C SER A 89 3.90 -5.66 -5.91
N GLY A 90 4.01 -5.02 -7.08
CA GLY A 90 3.28 -3.78 -7.39
C GLY A 90 1.83 -4.06 -7.83
N VAL A 91 1.65 -4.75 -8.95
CA VAL A 91 0.33 -4.96 -9.56
C VAL A 91 -0.59 -5.83 -8.69
N LYS A 92 -0.07 -6.87 -8.04
CA LYS A 92 -0.86 -7.75 -7.16
C LYS A 92 -1.30 -7.06 -5.87
N ALA A 93 -0.42 -6.26 -5.25
CA ALA A 93 -0.77 -5.50 -4.05
C ALA A 93 -1.78 -4.39 -4.38
N THR A 94 -1.63 -3.74 -5.54
CA THR A 94 -2.59 -2.76 -6.04
C THR A 94 -3.95 -3.40 -6.34
N ARG A 95 -3.99 -4.55 -7.03
CA ARG A 95 -5.25 -5.25 -7.33
C ARG A 95 -5.97 -5.71 -6.06
N SER A 96 -5.27 -6.40 -5.16
CA SER A 96 -5.90 -6.83 -3.91
C SER A 96 -6.38 -5.63 -3.08
N LYS A 97 -5.69 -4.49 -3.14
CA LYS A 97 -6.13 -3.27 -2.47
C LYS A 97 -7.43 -2.74 -3.08
N VAL A 98 -7.52 -2.62 -4.41
CA VAL A 98 -8.74 -2.16 -5.11
C VAL A 98 -9.95 -3.01 -4.71
N PHE A 99 -9.82 -4.34 -4.81
CA PHE A 99 -10.92 -5.25 -4.49
C PHE A 99 -11.32 -5.16 -3.01
N ARG A 100 -10.36 -4.93 -2.09
CA ARG A 100 -10.66 -4.73 -0.66
C ARG A 100 -11.36 -3.40 -0.40
N MET A 101 -10.93 -2.33 -1.08
CA MET A 101 -11.56 -1.00 -0.96
C MET A 101 -13.02 -1.04 -1.41
N ALA A 102 -13.31 -1.74 -2.50
CA ALA A 102 -14.68 -1.88 -3.02
C ALA A 102 -15.65 -2.55 -2.04
N VAL A 103 -15.16 -3.35 -1.08
CA VAL A 103 -15.99 -4.05 -0.08
C VAL A 103 -15.74 -3.55 1.34
N LEU A 104 -15.05 -2.41 1.50
CA LEU A 104 -14.71 -1.85 2.81
C LEU A 104 -15.97 -1.60 3.63
N GLU A 105 -17.03 -1.07 3.01
CA GLU A 105 -18.33 -0.84 3.65
C GLU A 105 -18.94 -2.12 4.23
N GLN A 106 -18.80 -3.26 3.54
CA GLN A 106 -19.29 -4.55 4.03
C GLN A 106 -18.55 -4.97 5.31
N THR A 107 -17.22 -4.83 5.32
CA THR A 107 -16.41 -5.15 6.50
C THR A 107 -16.65 -4.17 7.65
N ASN A 108 -16.85 -2.89 7.37
CA ASN A 108 -17.18 -1.89 8.39
C ASN A 108 -18.55 -2.15 9.00
N ALA A 109 -19.56 -2.42 8.17
CA ALA A 109 -20.91 -2.77 8.63
C ALA A 109 -20.89 -4.04 9.50
N TYR A 110 -20.10 -5.05 9.11
CA TYR A 110 -19.91 -6.23 9.94
C TYR A 110 -19.27 -5.88 11.29
N LYS A 111 -18.21 -5.06 11.31
CA LYS A 111 -17.52 -4.66 12.54
C LYS A 111 -18.44 -3.92 13.49
N VAL A 112 -19.14 -2.90 13.00
CA VAL A 112 -20.08 -2.09 13.80
C VAL A 112 -21.16 -2.98 14.42
N LYS A 113 -21.66 -3.96 13.67
CA LYS A 113 -22.75 -4.84 14.13
C LYS A 113 -22.29 -5.94 15.10
N ASN A 114 -21.07 -6.47 14.95
CA ASN A 114 -20.66 -7.72 15.59
C ASN A 114 -19.46 -7.60 16.54
N CYS A 115 -18.88 -6.42 16.72
CA CYS A 115 -17.74 -6.25 17.61
C CYS A 115 -18.19 -6.33 19.09
N THR A 116 -17.93 -7.47 19.74
CA THR A 116 -18.23 -7.68 21.18
C THR A 116 -17.07 -7.29 22.10
N GLY A 117 -15.90 -7.03 21.53
CA GLY A 117 -14.65 -6.87 22.28
C GLY A 117 -13.82 -8.15 22.34
N ASP A 118 -14.33 -9.30 21.88
CA ASP A 118 -13.60 -10.56 22.00
C ASP A 118 -12.94 -10.98 20.67
N CYS A 119 -11.71 -11.49 20.76
CA CYS A 119 -11.03 -12.10 19.63
C CYS A 119 -11.53 -13.54 19.42
N ALA A 120 -12.09 -13.83 18.24
CA ALA A 120 -12.63 -15.15 17.90
C ALA A 120 -11.57 -16.29 17.85
N ARG A 121 -10.28 -15.97 17.94
CA ARG A 121 -9.18 -16.96 17.92
C ARG A 121 -8.56 -17.19 19.29
N CYS A 122 -8.15 -16.13 20.00
CA CYS A 122 -7.52 -16.29 21.31
C CYS A 122 -8.52 -16.20 22.48
N GLY A 123 -9.72 -15.69 22.26
CA GLY A 123 -10.75 -15.51 23.29
C GLY A 123 -10.52 -14.30 24.20
N ASP A 124 -9.37 -13.63 24.11
CA ASP A 124 -9.10 -12.44 24.93
C ASP A 124 -9.95 -11.24 24.51
N ARG A 125 -10.13 -10.32 25.45
CA ARG A 125 -10.88 -9.08 25.28
C ARG A 125 -9.95 -7.93 24.88
N PHE A 126 -10.44 -7.11 23.96
CA PHE A 126 -9.74 -6.01 23.31
C PHE A 126 -10.69 -4.81 23.12
N GLU A 127 -10.10 -3.64 22.93
CA GLU A 127 -10.84 -2.45 22.54
C GLU A 127 -11.29 -2.53 21.07
N TYR A 128 -12.29 -1.72 20.71
CA TYR A 128 -12.92 -1.75 19.38
C TYR A 128 -11.89 -1.53 18.25
N ASP A 129 -10.91 -0.64 18.44
CA ASP A 129 -9.87 -0.30 17.46
C ASP A 129 -8.71 -1.31 17.39
N GLU A 130 -8.62 -2.20 18.37
CA GLU A 130 -7.66 -3.29 18.43
C GLU A 130 -8.14 -4.55 17.69
N LEU A 131 -9.44 -4.65 17.46
CA LEU A 131 -10.05 -5.72 16.69
C LEU A 131 -10.15 -5.38 15.20
N GLN A 132 -9.99 -6.41 14.37
CA GLN A 132 -10.03 -6.33 12.92
C GLN A 132 -10.97 -7.41 12.38
N VAL A 133 -11.64 -7.09 11.28
CA VAL A 133 -12.46 -8.06 10.55
C VAL A 133 -11.54 -8.92 9.69
N ASP A 134 -11.68 -10.24 9.83
CA ASP A 134 -10.98 -11.23 9.02
C ASP A 134 -11.99 -12.13 8.31
N HIS A 135 -11.59 -12.69 7.18
CA HIS A 135 -12.39 -13.69 6.46
C HIS A 135 -12.27 -15.05 7.15
N CYS A 136 -13.40 -15.67 7.48
CA CYS A 136 -13.47 -17.02 8.02
C CYS A 136 -13.89 -18.00 6.91
N GLY A 137 -13.49 -19.27 7.00
CA GLY A 137 -13.83 -20.29 6.00
C GLY A 137 -13.13 -20.09 4.65
N THR A 138 -13.62 -19.15 3.82
CA THR A 138 -13.03 -18.87 2.50
C THR A 138 -12.16 -17.61 2.55
N LYS A 139 -10.88 -17.74 2.21
CA LYS A 139 -9.94 -16.61 2.24
C LYS A 139 -10.31 -15.59 1.15
N PHE A 140 -10.15 -14.31 1.45
CA PHE A 140 -10.38 -13.21 0.49
C PHE A 140 -9.72 -13.45 -0.88
N ARG A 141 -8.47 -13.94 -0.87
CA ARG A 141 -7.71 -14.23 -2.10
C ARG A 141 -8.43 -15.24 -2.99
N ASP A 142 -9.07 -16.23 -2.39
CA ASP A 142 -9.70 -17.33 -3.10
C ASP A 142 -11.07 -16.89 -3.64
N ILE A 143 -11.82 -16.08 -2.87
CA ILE A 143 -13.05 -15.40 -3.34
C ILE A 143 -12.72 -14.51 -4.55
N MET A 144 -11.68 -13.68 -4.45
CA MET A 144 -11.24 -12.80 -5.54
C MET A 144 -10.81 -13.60 -6.77
N ALA A 145 -10.04 -14.69 -6.59
CA ALA A 145 -9.61 -15.54 -7.68
C ALA A 145 -10.80 -16.26 -8.36
N GLU A 146 -11.80 -16.70 -7.60
CA GLU A 146 -13.03 -17.29 -8.14
C GLU A 146 -13.82 -16.28 -8.97
N PHE A 147 -13.97 -15.04 -8.46
CA PHE A 147 -14.66 -13.99 -9.19
C PHE A 147 -13.98 -13.67 -10.53
N ILE A 148 -12.66 -13.48 -10.53
CA ILE A 148 -11.90 -13.19 -11.77
C ILE A 148 -12.02 -14.33 -12.78
N ARG A 149 -12.05 -15.59 -12.33
CA ARG A 149 -12.26 -16.74 -13.22
C ARG A 149 -13.65 -16.73 -13.88
N ASN A 150 -14.68 -16.28 -13.16
CA ASN A 150 -16.06 -16.32 -13.64
C ASN A 150 -16.44 -15.09 -14.47
N PHE A 151 -15.86 -13.92 -14.17
CA PHE A 151 -16.28 -12.64 -14.75
C PHE A 151 -15.18 -11.93 -15.56
N GLY A 152 -13.98 -12.51 -15.65
CA GLY A 152 -12.83 -11.91 -16.35
C GLY A 152 -11.98 -11.02 -15.45
N GLU A 153 -10.98 -10.37 -16.03
CA GLU A 153 -10.19 -9.33 -15.35
C GLU A 153 -10.85 -7.96 -15.57
N PRO A 154 -10.74 -7.00 -14.61
CA PRO A 154 -11.22 -5.64 -14.80
C PRO A 154 -10.46 -4.93 -15.92
N HIS A 155 -11.10 -3.95 -16.58
CA HIS A 155 -10.50 -3.25 -17.72
C HIS A 155 -9.36 -2.33 -17.29
N ALA A 156 -9.52 -1.60 -16.18
CA ALA A 156 -8.48 -0.72 -15.64
C ALA A 156 -8.68 -0.40 -14.15
N PHE A 157 -7.63 0.09 -13.52
CA PHE A 157 -7.68 0.67 -12.18
C PHE A 157 -7.34 2.15 -12.28
N ASP A 158 -8.23 3.02 -11.78
CA ASP A 158 -7.97 4.45 -11.72
C ASP A 158 -7.05 4.76 -10.53
N ASP A 159 -6.09 5.66 -10.73
CA ASP A 159 -5.22 6.15 -9.66
C ASP A 159 -5.93 7.29 -8.93
N ASN A 160 -6.25 7.09 -7.65
CA ASN A 160 -7.02 8.06 -6.86
C ASN A 160 -6.13 8.82 -5.87
N GLY A 161 -4.89 9.11 -6.29
CA GLY A 161 -3.90 9.82 -5.48
C GLY A 161 -3.57 9.10 -4.16
N ASP A 162 -3.65 9.83 -3.04
CA ASP A 162 -3.22 9.36 -1.72
C ASP A 162 -4.05 8.19 -1.15
N MET A 163 -5.27 7.97 -1.64
CA MET A 163 -6.14 6.88 -1.19
C MET A 163 -5.79 5.52 -1.84
N GLY A 164 -4.99 5.54 -2.91
CA GLY A 164 -4.63 4.37 -3.71
C GLY A 164 -5.48 4.24 -4.96
N ARG A 165 -5.58 3.01 -5.50
CA ARG A 165 -6.33 2.74 -6.73
C ARG A 165 -7.73 2.22 -6.43
N ASN A 166 -8.69 2.65 -7.25
CA ASN A 166 -10.07 2.15 -7.27
C ASN A 166 -10.35 1.39 -8.57
N PHE A 167 -11.48 0.69 -8.64
CA PHE A 167 -12.02 0.30 -9.94
C PHE A 167 -12.21 1.56 -10.78
N SER A 168 -11.93 1.48 -12.08
CA SER A 168 -12.22 2.60 -12.96
C SER A 168 -13.72 2.89 -12.96
N THR A 169 -14.12 4.14 -13.20
CA THR A 169 -15.54 4.49 -13.43
C THR A 169 -16.14 3.73 -14.63
N LEU A 170 -15.29 3.27 -15.56
CA LEU A 170 -15.69 2.38 -16.66
C LEU A 170 -16.04 0.94 -16.19
N ASP A 171 -15.72 0.60 -14.95
CA ASP A 171 -15.92 -0.70 -14.32
C ASP A 171 -16.94 -0.64 -13.17
N ASP A 172 -17.84 0.35 -13.11
CA ASP A 172 -18.87 0.46 -12.06
C ASP A 172 -19.74 -0.81 -11.96
N ASP A 173 -20.23 -1.31 -13.10
CA ASP A 173 -20.98 -2.58 -13.16
C ASP A 173 -20.15 -3.77 -12.66
N TYR A 174 -18.84 -3.76 -12.91
CA TYR A 174 -17.92 -4.79 -12.46
C TYR A 174 -17.68 -4.71 -10.95
N CYS A 175 -17.58 -3.49 -10.41
CA CYS A 175 -17.47 -3.21 -8.98
C CYS A 175 -18.72 -3.69 -8.23
N GLU A 176 -19.92 -3.40 -8.73
CA GLU A 176 -21.16 -3.88 -8.12
C GLU A 176 -21.29 -5.40 -8.19
N LYS A 177 -20.95 -6.02 -9.33
CA LYS A 177 -20.87 -7.49 -9.42
C LYS A 177 -19.91 -8.08 -8.41
N TRP A 178 -18.74 -7.44 -8.22
CA TRP A 178 -17.77 -7.86 -7.22
C TRP A 178 -18.34 -7.76 -5.80
N LYS A 179 -18.98 -6.64 -5.45
CA LYS A 179 -19.60 -6.44 -4.13
C LYS A 179 -20.66 -7.52 -3.84
N THR A 180 -21.55 -7.79 -4.79
CA THR A 180 -22.60 -8.82 -4.66
C THR A 180 -22.00 -10.21 -4.53
N PHE A 181 -21.05 -10.56 -5.40
CA PHE A 181 -20.38 -11.85 -5.36
C PHE A 181 -19.63 -12.06 -4.04
N HIS A 182 -18.85 -11.07 -3.61
CA HIS A 182 -18.12 -11.10 -2.35
C HIS A 182 -19.07 -11.28 -1.16
N ALA A 183 -20.17 -10.52 -1.09
CA ALA A 183 -21.15 -10.64 -0.01
C ALA A 183 -21.78 -12.04 0.06
N SER A 184 -21.96 -12.72 -1.09
CA SER A 184 -22.51 -14.09 -1.13
C SER A 184 -21.54 -15.17 -0.65
N LYS A 185 -20.23 -14.87 -0.60
CA LYS A 185 -19.17 -15.85 -0.30
C LYS A 185 -18.48 -15.57 1.04
N ALA A 186 -18.39 -14.31 1.43
CA ALA A 186 -17.62 -13.88 2.58
C ALA A 186 -18.37 -14.20 3.87
N THR A 187 -17.73 -14.98 4.73
CA THR A 187 -18.06 -15.03 6.16
C THR A 187 -16.93 -14.38 6.93
N TYR A 188 -17.28 -13.72 8.03
CA TYR A 188 -16.33 -12.90 8.77
C TYR A 188 -16.18 -13.37 10.21
N ARG A 189 -15.07 -12.97 10.83
CA ARG A 189 -14.81 -13.10 12.26
C ARG A 189 -14.05 -11.87 12.77
N MET A 190 -14.13 -11.62 14.08
CA MET A 190 -13.35 -10.56 14.74
C MET A 190 -12.05 -11.13 15.29
N LEU A 191 -10.90 -10.56 14.93
CA LEU A 191 -9.60 -10.98 15.43
C LEU A 191 -8.81 -9.80 15.98
N CYS A 192 -8.01 -10.02 17.02
CA CYS A 192 -6.99 -9.05 17.42
C CYS A 192 -5.89 -8.95 16.35
N LYS A 193 -5.16 -7.82 16.33
CA LYS A 193 -4.08 -7.56 15.37
C LYS A 193 -3.03 -8.69 15.30
N THR A 194 -2.74 -9.35 16.41
CA THR A 194 -1.77 -10.47 16.46
C THR A 194 -2.33 -11.71 15.79
N CYS A 195 -3.54 -12.13 16.15
CA CYS A 195 -4.21 -13.29 15.58
C CYS A 195 -4.48 -13.13 14.08
N ASN A 196 -4.84 -11.92 13.64
CA ASN A 196 -5.06 -11.61 12.23
C ASN A 196 -3.76 -11.78 11.42
N ARG A 197 -2.62 -11.26 11.90
CA ARG A 197 -1.33 -11.37 11.20
C ARG A 197 -0.80 -12.81 11.12
N ALA A 198 -1.10 -13.65 12.11
CA ALA A 198 -0.69 -15.05 12.16
C ALA A 198 -1.39 -15.95 11.14
N THR A 199 -2.50 -15.52 10.52
CA THR A 199 -3.21 -16.29 9.46
C THR A 199 -2.41 -16.44 8.15
N SER A 200 -1.23 -15.83 8.06
CA SER A 200 -0.30 -15.98 6.94
C SER A 200 0.53 -17.27 6.96
N VAL A 201 0.55 -18.03 8.07
CA VAL A 201 1.48 -19.17 8.25
C VAL A 201 0.80 -20.52 8.53
N SER A 202 -0.45 -20.57 8.99
CA SER A 202 -1.06 -21.88 9.28
C SER A 202 -2.59 -21.81 9.32
N ASP A 203 -3.21 -22.16 8.20
CA ASP A 203 -4.50 -22.85 8.20
C ASP A 203 -4.31 -24.08 7.30
N SER A 204 -3.57 -25.06 7.80
CA SER A 204 -3.60 -26.43 7.33
C SER A 204 -4.31 -27.20 8.44
N ALA A 205 -5.61 -27.43 8.26
CA ALA A 205 -6.26 -28.57 8.87
C ALA A 205 -5.83 -29.82 8.09
#